data_AF-A0AB38YCC1-F1
#
_entry.id   AF-A0AB38YCC1-F1
#
_cell.length_a   1.000
_cell.length_b   1.000
_cell.length_c   1.000
_cell.angle_alpha   90.00
_cell.angle_beta   90.00
_cell.angle_gamma   90.00
#
_symmetry.space_group_name_H-M   'P 1'
#
loop_
_entity.id
_entity.type
_entity.pdbx_description
1 polymer ?
#
loop_
_entity_poly.entity_id
_entity_poly.type
_entity_poly.pdbx_seq_one_letter_code
_entity_poly.pdbx_strand_id
1 'polypeptide(L)' 'MAIEVQYIKITDFMNTYFKPGQAPARNTVINMIERKEIPGKRFGKVYYINRHEWEKRLDAETENDIDPLVKMVMNG' A
#
# COMPACT_ATOMS: atom_id res chain seq x y z
N MET A 1 -0.14 23.77 -6.10
CA MET A 1 0.44 22.97 -5.00
C MET A 1 1.10 21.75 -5.64
N ALA A 2 2.41 21.61 -5.55
CA ALA A 2 3.07 20.39 -6.01
C ALA A 2 2.68 19.28 -5.02
N ILE A 3 1.91 18.30 -5.47
CA ILE A 3 1.69 17.08 -4.69
C ILE A 3 3.05 16.40 -4.66
N GLU A 4 3.80 16.57 -3.57
CA GLU A 4 5.03 15.82 -3.35
C GLU A 4 4.64 14.35 -3.32
N VAL A 5 4.95 13.63 -4.41
CA VAL A 5 4.65 12.21 -4.50
C VAL A 5 5.56 11.49 -3.52
N GLN A 6 5.04 11.21 -2.32
CA GLN A 6 5.78 10.51 -1.28
C GLN A 6 5.83 9.02 -1.64
N TYR A 7 6.94 8.61 -2.24
CA TYR A 7 7.28 7.20 -2.39
C TYR A 7 7.92 6.69 -1.11
N ILE A 8 7.28 5.74 -0.45
CA ILE A 8 7.83 5.06 0.72
C ILE A 8 8.29 3.65 0.34
N LYS A 9 9.36 3.16 0.96
CA LYS A 9 9.84 1.79 0.69
C LYS A 9 8.78 0.79 1.13
N ILE A 10 8.71 -0.34 0.45
CA ILE A 10 7.77 -1.42 0.78
C ILE A 10 7.89 -1.88 2.25
N THR A 11 9.10 -1.88 2.83
CA THR A 11 9.34 -2.21 4.24
C THR A 11 8.69 -1.21 5.17
N ASP A 12 8.81 0.09 4.87
CA ASP A 12 8.27 1.17 5.69
C ASP A 12 6.75 1.19 5.57
N PHE A 13 6.23 0.97 4.35
CA PHE A 13 4.80 0.77 4.11
C PHE A 13 4.24 -0.39 4.93
N MET A 14 4.90 -1.55 4.90
CA MET A 14 4.48 -2.73 5.66
C MET A 14 4.43 -2.46 7.17
N ASN A 15 5.43 -1.76 7.70
CA ASN A 15 5.48 -1.41 9.13
C ASN A 15 4.48 -0.31 9.53
N THR A 16 4.05 0.53 8.58
CA THR A 16 3.16 1.66 8.85
C THR A 16 1.69 1.25 8.78
N TYR A 17 1.32 0.44 7.77
CA TYR A 17 -0.09 0.15 7.47
C TYR A 17 -0.53 -1.26 7.87
N PHE A 18 0.37 -2.14 8.33
CA PHE A 18 -0.03 -3.47 8.79
C PHE A 18 0.37 -3.68 10.24
N LYS A 19 -0.50 -4.34 11.01
CA LYS A 19 -0.17 -4.69 12.39
C LYS A 19 0.97 -5.72 12.44
N PRO A 20 1.83 -5.67 13.47
CA PRO A 20 2.83 -6.70 13.73
C PRO A 20 2.19 -8.10 13.75
N GLY A 21 2.72 -9.03 12.95
CA GLY A 21 2.19 -10.40 12.85
C GLY A 21 1.00 -10.58 11.89
N GLN A 22 0.45 -9.51 11.35
CA GLN A 22 -0.61 -9.55 10.32
C GLN A 22 -0.17 -8.98 8.97
N ALA A 23 1.06 -8.47 8.89
CA ALA A 23 1.62 -8.02 7.64
C ALA A 23 1.74 -9.20 6.65
N PRO A 24 1.22 -9.07 5.41
CA PRO A 24 1.42 -10.07 4.38
C PRO A 24 2.92 -10.23 4.10
N ALA A 25 3.32 -11.37 3.54
CA ALA A 25 4.71 -11.56 3.14
C ALA A 25 5.14 -10.46 2.15
N ARG A 26 6.40 -10.01 2.23
CA ARG A 26 6.92 -8.97 1.34
C ARG A 26 6.69 -9.30 -0.14
N ASN A 27 6.85 -10.57 -0.53
CA ASN A 27 6.59 -11.03 -1.90
C ASN A 27 5.12 -10.87 -2.31
N THR A 28 4.18 -11.05 -1.38
CA THR A 28 2.76 -10.82 -1.63
C THR A 28 2.51 -9.35 -1.99
N VAL A 29 3.08 -8.41 -1.22
CA VAL A 29 2.95 -6.98 -1.50
C VAL A 29 3.66 -6.59 -2.80
N ILE A 30 4.81 -7.20 -3.12
CA ILE A 30 5.47 -7.02 -4.42
C ILE A 30 4.56 -7.47 -5.56
N ASN A 31 3.98 -8.66 -5.47
CA ASN A 31 3.08 -9.20 -6.48
C ASN A 31 1.86 -8.29 -6.67
N MET A 32 1.32 -7.71 -5.59
CA MET A 32 0.22 -6.74 -5.67
C MET A 32 0.61 -5.47 -6.43
N ILE A 33 1.84 -4.97 -6.24
CA ILE A 33 2.37 -3.85 -7.02
C ILE A 33 2.49 -4.23 -8.50
N GLU A 34 3.02 -5.41 -8.80
CA GLU A 34 3.21 -5.88 -10.17
C GLU A 34 1.88 -6.12 -10.89
N ARG A 35 0.87 -6.58 -10.15
CA ARG A 35 -0.52 -6.73 -10.62
C ARG A 35 -1.29 -5.41 -10.70
N LYS A 36 -0.69 -4.29 -10.28
CA LYS A 36 -1.31 -2.95 -10.19
C LYS A 36 -2.51 -2.90 -9.23
N GLU A 37 -2.62 -3.86 -8.31
CA GLU A 37 -3.64 -3.90 -7.27
C GLU A 37 -3.39 -2.78 -6.25
N ILE A 38 -2.13 -2.47 -5.93
CA ILE A 38 -1.76 -1.34 -5.08
C ILE A 38 -0.87 -0.34 -5.83
N PRO A 39 -0.96 0.98 -5.54
CA PRO A 39 -0.24 2.00 -6.27
C PRO A 39 1.24 2.00 -5.85
N GLY A 40 2.05 1.22 -6.55
CA GLY A 40 3.50 1.15 -6.33
C GLY A 40 4.29 1.08 -7.62
N LYS A 41 5.61 1.17 -7.49
CA LYS A 41 6.54 0.92 -8.59
C LYS A 41 7.86 0.37 -8.10
N ARG A 42 8.57 -0.26 -9.02
CA ARG A 42 9.95 -0.71 -8.84
C ARG A 42 10.92 0.37 -9.29
N PHE A 43 11.88 0.72 -8.45
CA PHE A 43 13.04 1.52 -8.81
C PHE A 43 14.31 0.71 -8.55
N GLY A 44 15.00 0.31 -9.62
CA GLY A 44 16.14 -0.60 -9.53
C GLY A 44 15.75 -1.96 -8.96
N LYS A 45 16.26 -2.29 -7.76
CA LYS A 45 15.96 -3.54 -7.04
C LYS A 45 14.99 -3.35 -5.87
N VAL A 46 14.47 -2.14 -5.67
CA VAL A 46 13.64 -1.80 -4.52
C VAL A 46 12.23 -1.42 -4.99
N TYR A 47 11.22 -1.89 -4.27
CA TYR A 47 9.82 -1.56 -4.51
C TYR A 47 9.39 -0.44 -3.56
N TYR A 48 8.62 0.49 -4.13
CA TYR A 48 8.10 1.67 -3.44
C TYR A 48 6.60 1.77 -3.65
N ILE A 49 5.91 2.30 -2.66
CA ILE A 49 4.47 2.57 -2.68
C ILE A 49 4.29 4.07 -2.84
N ASN A 50 3.39 4.49 -3.72
CA ASN A 50 2.90 5.85 -3.76
C ASN A 50 1.94 6.06 -2.60
N ARG A 51 2.44 6.69 -1.53
CA ARG A 51 1.67 6.90 -0.29
C ARG A 51 0.40 7.71 -0.53
N HIS A 52 0.50 8.77 -1.33
CA HIS A 52 -0.64 9.67 -1.57
C HIS A 52 -1.80 8.96 -2.26
N GLU A 53 -1.50 8.19 -3.31
CA GLU A 53 -2.52 7.40 -4.02
C GLU A 53 -3.08 6.27 -3.14
N TRP A 54 -2.25 5.69 -2.27
CA TRP A 54 -2.70 4.69 -1.31
C TRP A 54 -3.68 5.29 -0.28
N GLU A 55 -3.31 6.41 0.36
CA GLU A 55 -4.17 7.09 1.33
C GLU A 55 -5.48 7.56 0.70
N LYS A 56 -5.43 8.09 -0.53
CA LYS A 56 -6.64 8.45 -1.27
C LYS A 56 -7.58 7.27 -1.52
N ARG A 57 -7.04 6.06 -1.75
CA ARG A 57 -7.85 4.84 -1.87
C ARG A 57 -8.45 4.44 -0.52
N LEU A 58 -7.69 4.54 0.57
CA LEU A 58 -8.23 4.30 1.92
C LEU A 58 -9.44 5.21 2.20
N ASP A 59 -9.32 6.50 1.88
CA ASP A 59 -10.40 7.47 2.08
C ASP A 59 -11.62 7.17 1.20
N ALA A 60 -11.40 6.82 -0.08
CA ALA A 60 -12.48 6.51 -1.03
C ALA A 60 -13.27 5.23 -0.66
N GLU A 61 -12.60 4.26 -0.04
CA GLU A 61 -13.21 2.98 0.32
C GLU A 61 -13.81 2.92 1.72
N THR A 62 -13.60 3.97 2.54
CA THR A 62 -14.50 4.24 3.67
C THR A 62 -15.92 4.61 3.24
N GLU A 63 -16.14 4.98 1.97
CA GLU A 63 -17.45 5.40 1.45
C GLU A 63 -18.13 4.35 0.53
N ASN A 64 -17.42 3.33 0.00
CA ASN A 64 -17.98 2.27 -0.85
C ASN A 64 -17.24 0.94 -0.65
N ASP A 65 -17.94 -0.20 -0.86
CA ASP A 65 -17.47 -1.61 -0.78
C ASP A 65 -15.95 -1.77 -0.61
N ILE A 66 -15.53 -2.09 0.62
CA ILE A 66 -14.13 -2.10 1.05
C ILE A 66 -13.32 -3.14 0.24
N ASP A 67 -12.26 -2.72 -0.46
CA ASP A 67 -11.31 -3.64 -1.08
C ASP A 67 -10.77 -4.58 0.01
N PRO A 68 -10.72 -5.89 -0.23
CA PRO A 68 -10.30 -6.86 0.77
C PRO A 68 -8.91 -6.57 1.36
N LEU A 69 -8.03 -5.85 0.65
CA LEU A 69 -6.72 -5.40 1.15
C LEU A 69 -6.83 -4.24 2.12
N VAL A 70 -7.70 -3.28 1.83
CA VAL A 70 -8.03 -2.19 2.77
C VAL A 70 -8.67 -2.78 4.02
N LYS A 71 -9.54 -3.77 3.86
CA LYS A 71 -10.14 -4.51 4.97
C LYS A 71 -9.10 -5.22 5.85
N MET A 72 -8.06 -5.82 5.25
CA MET A 72 -6.95 -6.44 6.00
C MET A 72 -6.13 -5.41 6.80
N VAL A 73 -5.95 -4.21 6.24
CA VAL A 73 -5.30 -3.08 6.94
C VAL A 73 -6.17 -2.54 8.08
N MET A 74 -7.48 -2.44 7.89
CA MET A 74 -8.42 -1.88 8.88
C MET A 74 -8.84 -2.84 10.00
N ASN A 75 -8.95 -4.15 9.73
CA ASN A 75 -9.35 -5.16 10.73
C ASN A 75 -8.15 -5.81 11.43
N GLY A 76 -6.94 -5.56 10.94
CA GLY A 76 -5.73 -5.96 11.62
C GLY A 76 -5.57 -5.21 12.89
#